data_AF-A0A1E5MJ84-F1
#
_entry.id   AF-A0A1E5MJ84-F1
#
_cell.length_a   1.000
_cell.length_b   1.000
_cell.length_c   1.000
_cell.angle_alpha   90.00
_cell.angle_beta   90.00
_cell.angle_gamma   90.00
#
_symmetry.space_group_name_H-M   'P 1'
#
loop_
_entity.id
_entity.type
_entity.pdbx_description
1 polymer ?
#
loop_
_entity_poly.entity_id
_entity_poly.type
_entity_poly.pdbx_seq_one_letter_code
_entity_poly.pdbx_strand_id
1 'polypeptide(L)'
;MVDGWRVDPAGVEAVLQDVASKSTTMTDALGGSEDGSVQGVGAVVQDAATAAQSPVIGEALAGFFEERQATLTGIQDRIRASLYGAAGATQAIVQGDDEMGAETAQANAIAAASDGKFDAFDGMFDR
;
A
#
# COMPACT_ATOMS: atom_id res chain seq x y z
N MET A 1 -16.56 -21.88 -14.76
CA MET A 1 -17.12 -20.72 -14.04
C MET A 1 -15.96 -20.11 -13.26
N VAL A 2 -15.85 -18.79 -13.22
CA VAL A 2 -14.85 -18.16 -12.34
C VAL A 2 -15.47 -18.17 -10.96
N ASP A 3 -15.02 -19.11 -10.13
CA ASP A 3 -15.54 -19.35 -8.78
C ASP A 3 -15.09 -18.22 -7.84
N GLY A 4 -15.95 -17.21 -7.68
CA GLY A 4 -15.83 -16.17 -6.65
C GLY A 4 -14.68 -15.17 -6.82
N TRP A 5 -14.78 -14.03 -6.13
CA TRP A 5 -13.63 -13.17 -5.87
C TRP A 5 -12.72 -13.91 -4.88
N ARG A 6 -11.52 -14.26 -5.30
CA ARG A 6 -10.53 -14.92 -4.43
C ARG A 6 -9.36 -13.96 -4.23
N VAL A 7 -9.32 -13.33 -3.08
CA VAL A 7 -8.18 -12.51 -2.66
C VAL A 7 -7.19 -13.38 -1.90
N ASP A 8 -5.91 -13.23 -2.22
CA ASP A 8 -4.81 -13.79 -1.44
C ASP A 8 -4.24 -12.69 -0.53
N PRO A 9 -4.61 -12.66 0.77
CA PRO A 9 -4.18 -11.59 1.67
C PRO A 9 -2.65 -11.55 1.84
N ALA A 10 -1.99 -12.72 1.85
CA ALA A 10 -0.54 -12.80 1.98
C ALA A 10 0.17 -12.28 0.72
N GLY A 11 -0.38 -12.61 -0.45
CA GLY A 11 0.08 -12.06 -1.72
C GLY A 11 -0.07 -10.53 -1.79
N VAL A 12 -1.19 -9.99 -1.31
CA VAL A 12 -1.39 -8.53 -1.24
C VAL A 12 -0.42 -7.90 -0.26
N GLU A 13 -0.23 -8.47 0.92
CA GLU A 13 0.73 -7.97 1.91
C GLU A 13 2.14 -7.87 1.33
N ALA A 14 2.60 -8.90 0.61
CA ALA A 14 3.91 -8.89 -0.04
C ALA A 14 4.06 -7.73 -1.05
N VAL A 15 3.03 -7.46 -1.85
CA VAL A 15 3.04 -6.34 -2.80
C VAL A 15 3.04 -5.00 -2.06
N LEU A 16 2.24 -4.86 -1.00
CA LEU A 16 2.20 -3.63 -0.21
C LEU A 16 3.55 -3.34 0.46
N GLN A 17 4.23 -4.37 0.96
CA GLN A 17 5.57 -4.25 1.54
C GLN A 17 6.61 -3.82 0.50
N ASP A 18 6.58 -4.40 -0.71
CA ASP A 18 7.50 -4.01 -1.81
C ASP A 18 7.28 -2.55 -2.23
N VAL A 19 6.02 -2.13 -2.39
CA VAL A 19 5.67 -0.74 -2.73
C VAL A 19 6.06 0.22 -1.60
N ALA A 20 5.84 -0.15 -0.33
CA ALA A 20 6.27 0.64 0.80
C ALA A 20 7.79 0.84 0.83
N SER A 21 8.57 -0.24 0.60
CA SER A 21 10.03 -0.16 0.53
C SER A 21 10.50 0.80 -0.57
N LYS A 22 9.91 0.72 -1.78
CA LYS A 22 10.24 1.63 -2.89
C LYS A 22 9.85 3.08 -2.57
N SER A 23 8.73 3.27 -1.88
CA SER A 23 8.30 4.60 -1.43
C SER A 23 9.31 5.21 -0.47
N THR A 24 9.84 4.43 0.47
CA THR A 24 10.90 4.89 1.40
C THR A 24 12.14 5.32 0.63
N THR A 25 12.64 4.51 -0.30
CA THR A 25 13.78 4.88 -1.14
C THR A 25 13.57 6.20 -1.88
N MET A 26 12.35 6.43 -2.39
CA MET A 26 12.03 7.70 -3.06
C MET A 26 11.96 8.87 -2.09
N THR A 27 11.42 8.66 -0.89
CA THR A 27 11.40 9.69 0.18
C THR A 27 12.81 10.05 0.61
N ASP A 28 13.68 9.07 0.84
CA ASP A 28 15.08 9.28 1.24
C ASP A 28 15.87 10.01 0.14
N ALA A 29 15.66 9.67 -1.13
CA ALA A 29 16.32 10.37 -2.23
C ALA A 29 15.93 11.86 -2.28
N LEU A 30 14.69 12.21 -1.93
CA LEU A 30 14.19 13.58 -2.00
C LEU A 30 14.51 14.40 -0.75
N GLY A 31 14.32 13.82 0.44
CA GLY A 31 14.49 14.49 1.73
C GLY A 31 15.83 14.25 2.40
N GLY A 32 16.59 13.26 1.95
CA GLY A 32 17.70 12.66 2.67
C GLY A 32 17.21 11.55 3.60
N SER A 33 18.07 10.59 3.89
CA SER A 33 17.78 9.55 4.88
C SER A 33 18.01 10.08 6.30
N GLU A 34 17.29 9.54 7.27
CA GLU A 34 17.37 9.96 8.67
C GLU A 34 18.75 9.71 9.29
N ASP A 35 19.44 8.66 8.83
CA ASP A 35 20.82 8.33 9.23
C ASP A 35 21.90 9.15 8.50
N GLY A 36 21.50 10.03 7.57
CA GLY A 36 22.38 10.87 6.77
C GLY A 36 23.18 10.13 5.69
N SER A 37 22.92 8.84 5.46
CA SER A 37 23.60 8.04 4.42
C SER A 37 23.20 8.46 2.99
N VAL A 38 22.01 9.01 2.82
CA VAL A 38 21.49 9.57 1.57
C VAL A 38 21.33 11.08 1.74
N GLN A 39 22.02 11.85 0.91
CA GLN A 39 21.83 13.29 0.85
C GLN A 39 20.59 13.62 0.02
N GLY A 40 19.68 14.41 0.58
CA GLY A 40 18.48 14.82 -0.13
C GLY A 40 18.79 15.68 -1.35
N VAL A 41 17.95 15.58 -2.38
CA VAL A 41 18.07 16.33 -3.63
C VAL A 41 18.28 17.83 -3.39
N GLY A 42 17.58 18.45 -2.44
CA GLY A 42 17.74 19.88 -2.16
C GLY A 42 19.17 20.26 -1.75
N ALA A 43 19.82 19.44 -0.92
CA ALA A 43 21.20 19.67 -0.50
C ALA A 43 22.17 19.43 -1.66
N VAL A 44 21.97 18.36 -2.46
CA VAL A 44 22.79 18.07 -3.66
C VAL A 44 22.73 19.25 -4.65
N VAL A 45 21.56 19.86 -4.80
CA VAL A 45 21.35 21.00 -5.69
C VAL A 45 22.07 22.24 -5.18
N GLN A 46 22.02 22.49 -3.88
CA GLN A 46 22.73 23.61 -3.26
C GLN A 46 24.25 23.47 -3.39
N ASP A 47 24.77 22.25 -3.23
CA ASP A 47 26.19 21.94 -3.43
C ASP A 47 26.61 22.15 -4.89
N ALA A 48 25.79 21.66 -5.84
CA ALA A 48 26.02 21.84 -7.27
C ALA A 48 26.00 23.32 -7.67
N ALA A 49 25.05 24.10 -7.15
CA ALA A 49 24.98 25.54 -7.39
C ALA A 49 26.22 26.27 -6.85
N THR A 50 26.68 25.89 -5.66
CA THR A 50 27.90 26.45 -5.04
C THR A 50 29.14 26.10 -5.86
N ALA A 51 29.24 24.85 -6.32
CA ALA A 51 30.36 24.37 -7.14
C ALA A 51 30.38 24.98 -8.56
N ALA A 52 29.21 25.28 -9.14
CA ALA A 52 29.11 25.86 -10.46
C ALA A 52 29.65 27.30 -10.56
N GLN A 53 29.82 27.99 -9.42
CA GLN A 53 30.32 29.38 -9.33
C GLN A 53 29.59 30.37 -10.25
N SER A 54 28.35 30.05 -10.62
CA SER A 54 27.52 30.81 -11.56
C SER A 54 26.14 31.04 -10.94
N PRO A 55 25.79 32.31 -10.61
CA PRO A 55 24.50 32.64 -10.01
C PRO A 55 23.31 32.20 -10.88
N VAL A 56 23.45 32.32 -12.20
CA VAL A 56 22.40 31.97 -13.17
C VAL A 56 22.13 30.45 -13.20
N ILE A 57 23.20 29.64 -13.11
CA ILE A 57 23.06 28.18 -13.06
C ILE A 57 22.43 27.76 -11.73
N GLY A 58 22.83 28.40 -10.64
CA GLY A 58 22.24 28.15 -9.32
C GLY A 58 20.74 28.46 -9.26
N GLU A 59 20.32 29.62 -9.76
CA GLU A 59 18.90 29.98 -9.84
C GLU A 59 18.09 29.04 -10.74
N ALA A 60 18.63 28.65 -11.90
CA ALA A 60 17.96 27.73 -12.81
C ALA A 60 17.76 26.33 -12.18
N LEU A 61 18.78 25.83 -11.48
CA LEU A 61 18.70 24.57 -10.74
C LEU A 61 17.67 24.66 -9.61
N ALA A 62 17.72 25.71 -8.79
CA ALA A 62 16.76 25.92 -7.71
C ALA A 62 15.32 25.98 -8.23
N GLY A 63 15.06 26.78 -9.27
CA GLY A 63 13.74 26.91 -9.88
C GLY A 63 13.22 25.61 -10.48
N PHE A 64 14.08 24.81 -11.12
CA PHE A 64 13.69 23.49 -11.63
C PHE A 64 13.24 22.57 -10.51
N PHE A 65 13.97 22.54 -9.39
CA PHE A 65 13.62 21.65 -8.28
C PHE A 65 12.41 22.12 -7.50
N GLU A 66 12.19 23.43 -7.32
CA GLU A 66 10.94 23.97 -6.79
C GLU A 66 9.73 23.54 -7.62
N GLU A 67 9.81 23.65 -8.95
CA GLU A 67 8.71 23.25 -9.84
C GLU A 67 8.44 21.75 -9.79
N ARG A 68 9.50 20.94 -9.72
CA ARG A 68 9.37 19.47 -9.69
C ARG A 68 8.97 18.93 -8.32
N GLN A 69 9.26 19.64 -7.23
CA GLN A 69 8.93 19.20 -5.88
C GLN A 69 7.44 18.96 -5.72
N ALA A 70 6.58 19.86 -6.20
CA ALA A 70 5.12 19.68 -6.13
C ALA A 70 4.65 18.41 -6.87
N THR A 71 5.25 18.12 -8.03
CA THR A 71 4.95 16.91 -8.80
C THR A 71 5.36 15.65 -8.03
N LEU A 72 6.55 15.67 -7.42
CA LEU A 72 7.11 14.55 -6.67
C LEU A 72 6.33 14.27 -5.38
N THR A 73 5.96 15.31 -4.64
CA THR A 73 5.05 15.20 -3.49
C THR A 73 3.71 14.61 -3.91
N GLY A 74 3.14 15.08 -5.02
CA GLY A 74 1.89 14.53 -5.55
C GLY A 74 2.00 13.06 -5.99
N ILE A 75 3.18 12.56 -6.35
CA ILE A 75 3.41 11.12 -6.60
C ILE A 75 3.45 10.36 -5.27
N GLN A 76 4.16 10.88 -4.26
CA GLN A 76 4.19 10.27 -2.92
C GLN A 76 2.80 10.11 -2.32
N ASP A 77 1.97 11.15 -2.40
CA ASP A 77 0.62 11.14 -1.87
C ASP A 77 -0.26 10.10 -2.57
N ARG A 78 -0.12 9.96 -3.89
CA ARG A 78 -0.83 8.92 -4.67
C ARG A 78 -0.38 7.51 -4.31
N ILE A 79 0.92 7.29 -4.11
CA ILE A 79 1.45 5.99 -3.66
C ILE A 79 0.86 5.65 -2.29
N ARG A 80 0.93 6.58 -1.33
CA ARG A 80 0.36 6.41 0.01
C ARG A 80 -1.14 6.11 -0.04
N ALA A 81 -1.90 6.90 -0.78
CA ALA A 81 -3.34 6.68 -0.95
C ALA A 81 -3.67 5.30 -1.54
N SER A 82 -2.87 4.85 -2.52
CA SER A 82 -3.03 3.53 -3.13
C SER A 82 -2.73 2.40 -2.15
N LEU A 83 -1.67 2.53 -1.35
CA LEU A 83 -1.34 1.57 -0.28
C LEU A 83 -2.47 1.45 0.73
N TYR A 84 -2.96 2.57 1.27
CA TYR A 84 -4.08 2.56 2.22
C TYR A 84 -5.36 1.99 1.60
N GLY A 85 -5.67 2.35 0.35
CA GLY A 85 -6.84 1.86 -0.37
C GLY A 85 -6.79 0.35 -0.58
N ALA A 86 -5.66 -0.19 -1.02
CA ALA A 86 -5.48 -1.62 -1.25
C ALA A 86 -5.48 -2.43 0.06
N ALA A 87 -4.82 -1.93 1.11
CA ALA A 87 -4.86 -2.55 2.42
C ALA A 87 -6.29 -2.57 2.99
N GLY A 88 -6.99 -1.44 2.94
CA GLY A 88 -8.36 -1.31 3.41
C GLY A 88 -9.35 -2.19 2.63
N ALA A 89 -9.21 -2.27 1.30
CA ALA A 89 -10.02 -3.15 0.47
C ALA A 89 -9.80 -4.64 0.82
N THR A 90 -8.54 -5.03 1.04
CA THR A 90 -8.21 -6.41 1.42
C THR A 90 -8.81 -6.77 2.78
N GLN A 91 -8.70 -5.86 3.75
CA GLN A 91 -9.32 -6.04 5.06
C GLN A 91 -10.85 -6.16 4.97
N ALA A 92 -11.50 -5.30 4.17
CA ALA A 92 -12.94 -5.34 3.99
C ALA A 92 -13.42 -6.65 3.34
N ILE A 93 -12.65 -7.20 2.39
CA ILE A 93 -12.97 -8.48 1.75
C ILE A 93 -12.86 -9.62 2.77
N VAL A 94 -11.77 -9.70 3.53
CA VAL A 94 -11.60 -10.75 4.56
C VAL A 94 -12.72 -10.66 5.60
N GLN A 95 -13.03 -9.47 6.09
CA GLN A 95 -14.11 -9.29 7.05
C GLN A 95 -15.47 -9.68 6.47
N GLY A 96 -15.76 -9.32 5.22
CA GLY A 96 -17.00 -9.72 4.55
C GLY A 96 -17.12 -11.22 4.36
N ASP A 97 -16.02 -11.91 4.03
CA ASP A 97 -15.98 -13.37 3.92
C ASP A 97 -16.25 -14.04 5.27
N ASP A 98 -15.68 -13.52 6.35
CA ASP A 98 -15.92 -14.01 7.72
C ASP A 98 -17.39 -13.82 8.13
N GLU A 99 -17.98 -12.65 7.84
CA GLU A 99 -19.39 -12.35 8.11
C GLU A 99 -20.33 -13.28 7.32
N MET A 100 -20.10 -13.45 6.02
CA MET A 100 -20.88 -14.37 5.18
C MET A 100 -20.74 -15.83 5.64
N GLY A 101 -19.54 -16.24 6.06
CA GLY A 101 -19.29 -17.56 6.61
C GLY A 101 -20.07 -17.80 7.91
N ALA A 102 -20.09 -16.82 8.82
CA ALA A 102 -20.83 -16.89 10.07
C ALA A 102 -22.35 -16.94 9.85
N GLU A 103 -22.90 -16.10 8.97
CA GLU A 103 -24.33 -16.11 8.63
C GLU A 103 -24.76 -17.44 8.00
N THR A 104 -23.95 -17.98 7.09
CA THR A 104 -24.21 -19.28 6.45
C THR A 104 -24.19 -20.41 7.48
N ALA A 105 -23.22 -20.40 8.40
CA ALA A 105 -23.14 -21.37 9.49
C ALA A 105 -24.40 -21.34 10.38
N GLN A 106 -24.87 -20.14 10.73
CA GLN A 106 -26.08 -19.96 11.53
C GLN A 106 -27.34 -20.43 10.80
N ALA A 107 -27.48 -20.08 9.51
CA ALA A 107 -28.60 -20.52 8.70
C ALA A 107 -28.65 -22.05 8.58
N ASN A 108 -27.49 -22.67 8.34
CA ASN A 108 -27.36 -24.13 8.32
C ASN A 108 -27.72 -24.75 9.68
N ALA A 109 -27.39 -24.08 10.79
CA ALA A 109 -27.69 -24.59 12.13
C ALA A 109 -29.19 -24.56 12.42
N ILE A 110 -29.89 -23.51 11.98
CA ILE A 110 -31.35 -23.40 12.10
C ILE A 110 -32.03 -24.47 11.24
N ALA A 111 -31.56 -24.68 10.01
CA ALA A 111 -32.08 -25.71 9.11
C ALA A 111 -31.90 -27.11 9.72
N ALA A 112 -30.68 -27.45 10.13
CA ALA A 112 -30.36 -28.74 10.75
C ALA A 112 -31.11 -29.00 12.06
N ALA A 113 -31.31 -27.96 12.88
CA ALA A 113 -32.12 -28.07 14.10
C ALA A 113 -33.60 -28.36 13.80
N SER A 114 -34.08 -27.98 12.61
CA SER A 114 -35.47 -28.15 12.19
C SER A 114 -35.74 -29.49 11.51
N ASP A 115 -34.78 -30.02 10.74
CA ASP A 115 -34.96 -31.24 9.93
C ASP A 115 -34.09 -32.43 10.37
N GLY A 116 -33.16 -32.22 11.32
CA GLY A 116 -32.26 -33.23 11.85
C GLY A 116 -31.12 -33.65 10.92
N LYS A 117 -30.89 -32.94 9.81
CA LYS A 117 -29.83 -33.25 8.84
C LYS A 117 -28.63 -32.32 9.01
N PHE A 118 -27.44 -32.92 9.17
CA PHE A 118 -26.21 -32.19 9.44
C PHE A 118 -25.21 -32.21 8.28
N ASP A 119 -25.62 -32.65 7.09
CA ASP A 119 -24.75 -32.78 5.91
C ASP A 119 -24.06 -31.46 5.54
N ALA A 120 -24.68 -30.32 5.84
CA ALA A 120 -24.12 -28.97 5.62
C ALA A 120 -22.93 -28.62 6.54
N PHE A 121 -22.67 -29.42 7.58
CA PHE A 121 -21.55 -29.26 8.52
C PHE A 121 -20.43 -30.28 8.29
N ASP A 122 -20.62 -31.24 7.40
CA ASP A 122 -19.63 -32.29 7.16
C ASP A 122 -18.36 -31.69 6.51
N GLY A 123 -17.19 -31.95 7.11
CA GLY A 123 -15.92 -31.33 6.71
C GLY A 123 -15.76 -29.83 7.03
N MET A 124 -16.74 -29.19 7.67
CA MET A 124 -16.67 -27.77 8.04
C MET A 124 -15.62 -27.50 9.13
N PHE A 125 -15.32 -28.49 9.97
CA PHE A 125 -14.39 -28.39 11.10
C PHE A 125 -13.04 -29.09 10.87
N ASP A 126 -12.80 -29.66 9.68
CA ASP A 126 -11.60 -30.45 9.36
C ASP A 126 -10.46 -29.63 8.70
N ARG A 127 -10.37 -28.32 8.97
CA ARG A 127 -9.24 -27.47 8.54
C ARG A 127 -8.26 -27.17 9.66
#